data_AF-A0A2A9P5N1-F1
#
_entry.id   AF-A0A2A9P5N1-F1
#
_cell.length_a   1.000
_cell.length_b   1.000
_cell.length_c   1.000
_cell.angle_alpha   90.00
_cell.angle_beta   90.00
_cell.angle_gamma   90.00
#
_symmetry.space_group_name_H-M   'P 1'
#
loop_
_entity.id
_entity.type
_entity.pdbx_description
1 polymer ?
#
loop_
_entity_poly.entity_id
_entity_poly.type
_entity_poly.pdbx_seq_one_letter_code
_entity_poly.pdbx_strand_id
1 'polypeptide(L)'
;MSINWVMLNQSGFCKLGNERVLQKLESRISCELSVPQPLRARCTQFQRKSDKGTLFLTNKRIVYLPLKPNQEPKFESFSAPILKFQDSSTSSSMLWGWVWKSDCVPVSGGGIPPDLPRIEVKFTFSDGGMTDFNEAYIRLRERLFQYQEMRREMGPGADIPDEPLPAYEAQGAGQAASSATLDVPRNNRSDSSASRRAPDEPPPGYDEAQAQQISMRLEDHIRDEVDRGEPRE
;
A
#
# COMPACT_ATOMS: atom_id res chain seq x y z
N MET A 1 32.92 4.95 11.36
CA MET A 1 31.68 5.76 11.42
C MET A 1 30.48 4.81 11.40
N SER A 2 29.64 4.84 12.43
CA SER A 2 28.38 4.09 12.44
C SER A 2 27.29 4.86 11.69
N ILE A 3 26.33 4.12 11.15
CA ILE A 3 25.23 4.69 10.38
C ILE A 3 23.94 4.51 11.19
N ASN A 4 23.36 5.62 11.63
CA ASN A 4 22.13 5.67 12.41
C ASN A 4 21.06 6.44 11.66
N TRP A 5 19.96 5.77 11.28
CA TRP A 5 18.87 6.36 10.48
C TRP A 5 17.62 6.63 11.32
N VAL A 6 17.68 6.29 12.60
CA VAL A 6 16.52 6.15 13.45
C VAL A 6 16.89 6.54 14.87
N MET A 7 16.28 7.62 15.36
CA MET A 7 16.33 7.90 16.79
C MET A 7 15.66 6.77 17.55
N LEU A 8 16.38 6.18 18.51
CA LEU A 8 15.88 5.12 19.38
C LEU A 8 15.42 5.73 20.72
N ASN A 9 14.38 5.16 21.29
CA ASN A 9 13.88 5.42 22.64
C ASN A 9 13.79 4.10 23.42
N GLN A 10 13.39 4.16 24.70
CA GLN A 10 13.28 2.96 25.56
C GLN A 10 12.29 1.90 25.03
N SER A 11 11.37 2.28 24.14
CA SER A 11 10.33 1.42 23.57
C SER A 11 10.58 0.98 22.11
N GLY A 12 11.71 1.37 21.50
CA GLY A 12 12.03 1.09 20.09
C GLY A 12 12.38 2.36 19.32
N PHE A 13 11.94 2.47 18.07
CA PHE A 13 12.21 3.66 17.26
C PHE A 13 11.24 4.81 17.53
N CYS A 14 11.73 6.04 17.41
CA CYS A 14 10.91 7.25 17.46
C CYS A 14 10.04 7.34 16.21
N LYS A 15 8.72 7.29 16.43
CA LYS A 15 7.70 7.44 15.40
C LYS A 15 7.61 8.90 14.92
N LEU A 16 7.44 9.10 13.62
CA LEU A 16 7.10 10.40 13.02
C LEU A 16 5.65 10.77 13.37
N GLY A 17 5.27 12.04 13.19
CA GLY A 17 3.87 12.47 13.43
C GLY A 17 2.88 11.63 12.62
N ASN A 18 1.83 11.11 13.27
CA ASN A 18 0.84 10.19 12.69
C ASN A 18 1.43 8.88 12.11
N GLU A 19 2.64 8.47 12.50
CA GLU A 19 3.22 7.19 12.09
C GLU A 19 2.62 6.03 12.90
N ARG A 20 2.09 5.02 12.21
CA ARG A 20 1.52 3.80 12.78
C ARG A 20 2.28 2.59 12.26
N VAL A 21 2.59 1.65 13.16
CA VAL A 21 3.19 0.36 12.78
C VAL A 21 2.08 -0.53 12.22
N LEU A 22 2.22 -0.95 10.98
CA LEU A 22 1.27 -1.83 10.30
C LEU A 22 1.68 -3.30 10.48
N GLN A 23 2.97 -3.57 10.42
CA GLN A 23 3.54 -4.88 10.70
C GLN A 23 4.85 -4.75 11.48
N LYS A 24 5.05 -5.70 12.39
CA LYS A 24 6.29 -5.90 13.15
C LYS A 24 6.70 -7.37 12.99
N LEU A 25 7.85 -7.61 12.40
CA LEU A 25 8.38 -8.93 12.17
C LEU A 25 9.63 -9.11 13.04
N GLU A 26 9.49 -9.92 14.07
CA GLU A 26 10.55 -10.29 15.03
C GLU A 26 11.24 -11.61 14.66
N SER A 27 10.92 -12.18 13.51
CA SER A 27 11.56 -13.38 12.97
C SER A 27 13.05 -13.15 12.68
N ARG A 28 13.81 -14.23 12.42
CA ARG A 28 15.20 -14.11 11.96
C ARG A 28 15.26 -13.47 10.57
N ILE A 29 15.34 -12.14 10.57
CA ILE A 29 15.47 -11.33 9.36
C ILE A 29 16.87 -10.71 9.32
N SER A 30 17.62 -11.03 8.27
CA SER A 30 18.87 -10.34 7.97
C SER A 30 18.61 -9.14 7.05
N CYS A 31 19.43 -8.10 7.17
CA CYS A 31 19.40 -6.93 6.32
C CYS A 31 20.80 -6.69 5.72
N GLU A 32 20.85 -6.40 4.43
CA GLU A 32 22.06 -5.97 3.74
C GLU A 32 21.76 -4.75 2.88
N LEU A 33 22.61 -3.74 2.99
CA LEU A 33 22.65 -2.56 2.14
C LEU A 33 23.92 -2.63 1.31
N SER A 34 23.83 -2.49 -0.01
CA SER A 34 25.01 -2.55 -0.88
C SER A 34 24.89 -1.67 -2.12
N VAL A 35 26.01 -1.44 -2.80
CA VAL A 35 25.99 -0.79 -4.12
C VAL A 35 25.42 -1.74 -5.17
N PRO A 36 24.39 -1.34 -5.95
CA PRO A 36 23.85 -2.12 -7.05
C PRO A 36 24.95 -2.47 -8.04
N GLN A 37 24.89 -3.68 -8.60
CA GLN A 37 25.95 -4.21 -9.47
C GLN A 37 26.37 -3.26 -10.61
N PRO A 38 25.45 -2.58 -11.33
CA PRO A 38 25.83 -1.65 -12.40
C PRO A 38 26.59 -0.40 -11.93
N LEU A 39 26.52 -0.07 -10.64
CA LEU A 39 27.12 1.15 -10.07
C LEU A 39 28.48 0.91 -9.40
N ARG A 40 28.84 -0.36 -9.13
CA ARG A 40 30.05 -0.70 -8.35
C ARG A 40 31.36 -0.21 -8.94
N ALA A 41 31.44 -0.09 -10.27
CA ALA A 41 32.66 0.38 -10.95
C ALA A 41 32.83 1.90 -10.94
N ARG A 42 31.76 2.66 -10.65
CA ARG A 42 31.71 4.13 -10.84
C ARG A 42 31.52 4.91 -9.54
N CYS A 43 31.03 4.25 -8.49
CA CYS A 43 30.69 4.88 -7.23
C CYS A 43 31.53 4.31 -6.09
N THR A 44 31.56 5.05 -4.99
CA THR A 44 32.18 4.66 -3.72
C THR A 44 31.64 3.32 -3.25
N GLN A 45 32.55 2.42 -2.87
CA GLN A 45 32.15 1.13 -2.31
C GLN A 45 31.40 1.34 -0.99
N PHE A 46 30.24 0.71 -0.90
CA PHE A 46 29.37 0.78 0.26
C PHE A 46 28.74 -0.58 0.50
N GLN A 47 28.90 -1.09 1.72
CA GLN A 47 28.19 -2.27 2.21
C GLN A 47 27.97 -2.17 3.71
N ARG A 48 26.76 -2.52 4.15
CA ARG A 48 26.41 -2.68 5.56
C ARG A 48 25.52 -3.91 5.70
N LYS A 49 25.71 -4.68 6.76
CA LYS A 49 24.94 -5.91 6.99
C LYS A 49 24.56 -6.03 8.48
N SER A 50 23.46 -6.74 8.72
CA SER A 50 23.12 -7.34 10.01
C SER A 50 22.50 -8.71 9.74
N ASP A 51 22.92 -9.71 10.50
CA ASP A 51 22.42 -11.08 10.33
C ASP A 51 21.02 -11.29 10.92
N LYS A 52 20.66 -10.54 11.96
CA LYS A 52 19.38 -10.69 12.67
C LYS A 52 18.89 -9.36 13.22
N GLY A 53 17.61 -9.09 13.09
CA GLY A 53 16.97 -7.88 13.59
C GLY A 53 15.47 -7.92 13.41
N THR A 54 14.81 -6.87 13.86
CA THR A 54 13.37 -6.66 13.74
C THR A 54 13.08 -5.75 12.55
N LEU A 55 12.18 -6.19 11.68
CA LEU A 55 11.71 -5.41 10.54
C LEU A 55 10.33 -4.83 10.86
N PHE A 56 10.15 -3.54 10.60
CA PHE A 56 8.88 -2.85 10.77
C PHE A 56 8.44 -2.26 9.43
N LEU A 57 7.17 -2.48 9.11
CA LEU A 57 6.47 -1.74 8.07
C LEU A 57 5.53 -0.75 8.75
N THR A 58 5.75 0.54 8.55
CA THR A 58 4.84 1.60 9.03
C THR A 58 4.05 2.17 7.87
N ASN A 59 3.02 2.98 8.15
CA ASN A 59 2.30 3.73 7.13
C ASN A 59 3.16 4.80 6.41
N LYS A 60 4.44 4.96 6.77
CA LYS A 60 5.35 5.97 6.19
C LYS A 60 6.65 5.40 5.64
N ARG A 61 7.20 4.35 6.25
CA ARG A 61 8.56 3.86 5.98
C ARG A 61 8.76 2.41 6.38
N ILE A 62 9.81 1.82 5.84
CA ILE A 62 10.39 0.58 6.36
C ILE A 62 11.44 0.96 7.40
N VAL A 63 11.47 0.27 8.54
CA VAL A 63 12.49 0.42 9.58
C VAL A 63 13.08 -0.94 9.90
N TYR A 64 14.40 -1.05 9.96
CA TYR A 64 15.09 -2.25 10.41
C TYR A 64 15.99 -1.93 11.60
N LEU A 65 15.83 -2.70 12.68
CA LEU A 65 16.62 -2.59 13.90
C LEU A 65 17.40 -3.91 14.12
N PRO A 66 18.74 -3.91 13.98
CA PRO A 66 19.59 -5.04 14.32
C PRO A 66 19.39 -5.48 15.77
N LEU A 67 19.37 -6.79 16.01
CA LEU A 67 19.29 -7.34 17.37
C LEU A 67 20.59 -7.08 18.15
N LYS A 68 21.71 -7.06 17.44
CA LYS A 68 23.05 -6.85 17.97
C LYS A 68 23.89 -6.06 16.95
N PRO A 69 24.35 -4.83 17.25
CA PRO A 69 25.15 -4.02 16.33
C PRO A 69 26.63 -4.46 16.32
N ASN A 70 26.88 -5.77 16.14
CA ASN A 70 28.17 -6.40 16.41
C ASN A 70 29.09 -6.48 15.19
N GLN A 71 28.60 -6.13 14.00
CA GLN A 71 29.38 -6.25 12.77
C GLN A 71 30.13 -4.95 12.49
N GLU A 72 31.41 -5.05 12.13
CA GLU A 72 32.19 -3.92 11.60
C GLU A 72 32.14 -3.92 10.07
N PRO A 73 31.83 -2.78 9.42
CA PRO A 73 31.45 -1.49 10.01
C PRO A 73 30.04 -1.51 10.63
N LYS A 74 29.90 -0.84 11.79
CA LYS A 74 28.65 -0.82 12.59
C LYS A 74 27.42 -0.46 11.76
N PHE A 75 26.45 -1.37 11.77
CA PHE A 75 25.11 -1.17 11.28
C PHE A 75 24.17 -1.06 12.48
N GLU A 76 23.65 0.15 12.74
CA GLU A 76 22.84 0.43 13.94
C GLU A 76 21.35 0.46 13.64
N SER A 77 20.96 0.97 12.48
CA SER A 77 19.57 0.99 12.02
C SER A 77 19.50 1.31 10.54
N PHE A 78 18.37 0.99 9.92
CA PHE A 78 18.01 1.43 8.58
C PHE A 78 16.57 1.93 8.58
N SER A 79 16.31 3.02 7.84
CA SER A 79 14.96 3.57 7.70
C SER A 79 14.74 4.43 6.45
N ALA A 80 13.91 3.96 5.54
CA ALA A 80 13.61 4.71 4.32
C ALA A 80 12.10 4.85 4.09
N PRO A 81 11.61 6.01 3.62
CA PRO A 81 10.22 6.18 3.20
C PRO A 81 9.79 5.13 2.17
N ILE A 82 8.54 4.67 2.21
CA ILE A 82 8.03 3.62 1.30
C ILE A 82 8.27 3.97 -0.17
N LEU A 83 8.07 5.24 -0.53
CA LEU A 83 8.19 5.71 -1.90
C LEU A 83 9.64 5.92 -2.36
N LYS A 84 10.64 5.75 -1.48
CA LYS A 84 12.06 5.76 -1.86
C LYS A 84 12.55 4.41 -2.38
N PHE A 85 11.81 3.34 -2.13
CA PHE A 85 12.07 2.02 -2.70
C PHE A 85 11.62 1.97 -4.17
N GLN A 86 12.23 1.12 -4.99
CA GLN A 86 11.96 0.93 -6.43
C GLN A 86 12.28 -0.51 -6.81
N ASP A 87 11.62 -1.02 -7.86
CA ASP A 87 11.90 -2.32 -8.46
C ASP A 87 12.00 -3.48 -7.44
N SER A 88 11.03 -3.55 -6.53
CA SER A 88 11.01 -4.58 -5.51
C SER A 88 10.75 -5.96 -6.12
N SER A 89 11.53 -6.96 -5.70
CA SER A 89 11.41 -8.34 -6.16
C SER A 89 11.58 -9.32 -5.01
N THR A 90 11.01 -10.51 -5.17
CA THR A 90 11.13 -11.61 -4.21
C THR A 90 11.73 -12.83 -4.90
N SER A 91 12.53 -13.59 -4.17
CA SER A 91 13.13 -14.84 -4.64
C SER A 91 13.30 -15.79 -3.46
N SER A 92 13.20 -17.09 -3.69
CA SER A 92 13.52 -18.09 -2.67
C SER A 92 14.86 -18.76 -2.97
N SER A 93 15.53 -19.22 -1.92
CA SER A 93 16.66 -20.14 -2.03
C SER A 93 16.40 -21.34 -1.15
N MET A 94 16.65 -22.55 -1.65
CA MET A 94 16.44 -23.80 -0.90
C MET A 94 17.17 -23.83 0.44
N LEU A 95 18.27 -23.09 0.60
CA LEU A 95 19.12 -23.14 1.79
C LEU A 95 18.98 -21.91 2.71
N TRP A 96 18.45 -20.79 2.22
CA TRP A 96 18.58 -19.49 2.90
C TRP A 96 17.25 -18.78 3.17
N GLY A 97 16.12 -19.39 2.80
CA GLY A 97 14.79 -18.84 2.99
C GLY A 97 14.36 -17.90 1.86
N TRP A 98 13.44 -16.98 2.17
CA TRP A 98 12.94 -16.01 1.20
C TRP A 98 13.74 -14.72 1.26
N VAL A 99 14.00 -14.15 0.09
CA VAL A 99 14.73 -12.90 -0.07
C VAL A 99 13.79 -11.89 -0.71
N TRP A 100 13.67 -10.72 -0.09
CA TRP A 100 13.07 -9.53 -0.68
C TRP A 100 14.18 -8.53 -0.99
N LYS A 101 14.16 -7.96 -2.19
CA LYS A 101 15.13 -6.95 -2.64
C LYS A 101 14.42 -5.74 -3.21
N SER A 102 15.03 -4.58 -3.08
CA SER A 102 14.59 -3.35 -3.75
C SER A 102 15.73 -2.35 -3.84
N ASP A 103 15.76 -1.58 -4.91
CA ASP A 103 16.61 -0.39 -4.98
C ASP A 103 16.01 0.73 -4.13
N CYS A 104 16.83 1.45 -3.38
CA CYS A 104 16.39 2.55 -2.52
C CYS A 104 17.17 3.82 -2.83
N VAL A 105 16.45 4.91 -3.09
CA VAL A 105 17.03 6.24 -3.24
C VAL A 105 17.43 6.77 -1.86
N PRO A 106 18.70 7.19 -1.64
CA PRO A 106 19.14 7.66 -0.33
C PRO A 106 18.43 8.94 0.08
N VAL A 107 18.36 9.15 1.39
CA VAL A 107 17.89 10.39 1.99
C VAL A 107 19.07 11.18 2.56
N SER A 108 18.98 12.51 2.49
CA SER A 108 20.00 13.40 3.04
C SER A 108 20.22 13.11 4.53
N GLY A 109 21.48 13.06 4.97
CA GLY A 109 21.83 12.71 6.35
C GLY A 109 21.81 11.21 6.67
N GLY A 110 21.52 10.34 5.71
CA GLY A 110 21.53 8.88 5.89
C GLY A 110 22.92 8.22 5.85
N GLY A 111 24.03 8.94 5.91
CA GLY A 111 25.36 8.31 5.91
C GLY A 111 25.69 7.40 4.71
N ILE A 112 24.92 7.50 3.61
CA ILE A 112 25.24 6.91 2.31
C ILE A 112 26.17 7.88 1.58
N PRO A 113 27.23 7.39 0.92
CA PRO A 113 28.05 8.22 0.03
C PRO A 113 27.20 9.03 -0.96
N PRO A 114 27.44 10.35 -1.09
CA PRO A 114 26.59 11.26 -1.88
C PRO A 114 26.64 10.98 -3.40
N ASP A 115 27.66 10.26 -3.85
CA ASP A 115 27.85 9.82 -5.24
C ASP A 115 27.02 8.56 -5.59
N LEU A 116 26.36 7.94 -4.61
CA LEU A 116 25.45 6.81 -4.84
C LEU A 116 24.02 7.32 -5.09
N PRO A 117 23.50 7.23 -6.33
CA PRO A 117 22.12 7.64 -6.62
C PRO A 117 21.08 6.69 -6.03
N ARG A 118 21.45 5.43 -5.78
CA ARG A 118 20.63 4.40 -5.15
C ARG A 118 21.47 3.28 -4.54
N ILE A 119 20.91 2.57 -3.58
CA ILE A 119 21.49 1.40 -2.93
C ILE A 119 20.57 0.18 -3.11
N GLU A 120 21.11 -1.03 -3.19
CA GLU A 120 20.30 -2.26 -3.10
C GLU A 120 20.04 -2.56 -1.61
N VAL A 121 18.77 -2.69 -1.24
CA VAL A 121 18.32 -3.12 0.08
C VAL A 121 17.83 -4.55 -0.04
N LYS A 122 18.40 -5.45 0.76
CA LYS A 122 18.05 -6.87 0.78
C LYS A 122 17.64 -7.29 2.17
N PHE A 123 16.44 -7.88 2.29
CA PHE A 123 15.98 -8.58 3.47
C PHE A 123 15.93 -10.08 3.20
N THR A 124 16.44 -10.89 4.13
CA THR A 124 16.32 -12.35 4.05
C THR A 124 15.53 -12.85 5.24
N PHE A 125 14.42 -13.53 4.97
CA PHE A 125 13.44 -14.04 5.91
C PHE A 125 13.70 -15.55 6.11
N SER A 126 14.37 -15.89 7.21
CA SER A 126 14.68 -17.29 7.50
C SER A 126 13.51 -18.07 8.11
N ASP A 127 12.53 -17.38 8.71
CA ASP A 127 11.44 -18.03 9.46
C ASP A 127 10.05 -17.71 8.88
N GLY A 128 9.99 -17.32 7.61
CA GLY A 128 8.74 -16.90 6.95
C GLY A 128 8.37 -15.43 7.19
N GLY A 129 7.13 -15.06 6.86
CA GLY A 129 6.61 -13.69 6.92
C GLY A 129 6.95 -12.79 5.72
N MET A 130 7.72 -13.31 4.75
CA MET A 130 8.06 -12.56 3.54
C MET A 130 6.84 -12.25 2.67
N THR A 131 5.94 -13.22 2.49
CA THR A 131 4.74 -13.05 1.65
C THR A 131 3.85 -11.95 2.22
N ASP A 132 3.47 -12.06 3.48
CA ASP A 132 2.65 -11.06 4.19
C ASP A 132 3.29 -9.68 4.20
N PHE A 133 4.62 -9.62 4.35
CA PHE A 133 5.38 -8.37 4.26
C PHE A 133 5.30 -7.77 2.87
N ASN A 134 5.55 -8.57 1.84
CA ASN A 134 5.57 -8.11 0.45
C ASN A 134 4.18 -7.62 0.03
N GLU A 135 3.13 -8.36 0.34
CA GLU A 135 1.74 -7.97 0.05
C GLU A 135 1.37 -6.65 0.74
N ALA A 136 1.68 -6.51 2.03
CA ALA A 136 1.42 -5.27 2.76
C ALA A 136 2.24 -4.09 2.24
N TYR A 137 3.50 -4.33 1.85
CA TYR A 137 4.36 -3.32 1.24
C TYR A 137 3.80 -2.84 -0.11
N ILE A 138 3.43 -3.77 -1.01
CA ILE A 138 2.88 -3.43 -2.33
C ILE A 138 1.58 -2.63 -2.18
N ARG A 139 0.63 -3.12 -1.37
CA ARG A 139 -0.64 -2.43 -1.11
C ARG A 139 -0.43 -1.03 -0.55
N LEU A 140 0.50 -0.88 0.41
CA LEU A 140 0.80 0.43 0.99
C LEU A 140 1.45 1.37 -0.03
N ARG A 141 2.42 0.88 -0.81
CA ARG A 141 3.12 1.66 -1.83
C ARG A 141 2.15 2.19 -2.87
N GLU A 142 1.29 1.34 -3.44
CA GLU A 142 0.28 1.73 -4.43
C GLU A 142 -0.64 2.82 -3.88
N ARG A 143 -1.12 2.64 -2.65
CA ARG A 143 -1.97 3.62 -1.97
C ARG A 143 -1.27 4.97 -1.79
N LEU A 144 0.00 4.96 -1.40
CA LEU A 144 0.78 6.19 -1.22
C LEU A 144 1.06 6.89 -2.55
N PHE A 145 1.25 6.14 -3.64
CA PHE A 145 1.31 6.72 -4.99
C PHE A 145 -0.01 7.37 -5.37
N GLN A 146 -1.14 6.67 -5.24
CA GLN A 146 -2.46 7.24 -5.54
C GLN A 146 -2.72 8.52 -4.74
N TYR A 147 -2.36 8.53 -3.46
CA TYR A 147 -2.46 9.72 -2.61
C TYR A 147 -1.61 10.88 -3.13
N GLN A 148 -0.37 10.62 -3.55
CA GLN A 148 0.51 11.66 -4.10
C GLN A 148 -0.01 12.19 -5.44
N GLU A 149 -0.50 11.32 -6.31
CA GLU A 149 -1.08 11.71 -7.60
C GLU A 149 -2.34 12.55 -7.39
N MET A 150 -3.27 12.12 -6.54
CA MET A 150 -4.48 12.86 -6.21
C MET A 150 -4.17 14.21 -5.55
N ARG A 151 -3.16 14.28 -4.68
CA ARG A 151 -2.71 15.56 -4.09
C ARG A 151 -2.09 16.48 -5.14
N ARG A 152 -1.40 15.94 -6.13
CA ARG A 152 -0.85 16.72 -7.24
C ARG A 152 -1.95 17.28 -8.13
N GLU A 153 -3.00 16.49 -8.38
CA GLU A 153 -4.15 16.88 -9.21
C GLU A 153 -5.08 17.87 -8.50
N MET A 154 -5.35 17.67 -7.21
CA MET A 154 -6.32 18.46 -6.45
C MET A 154 -5.73 19.73 -5.81
N GLY A 155 -4.41 19.91 -5.89
CA GLY A 155 -3.69 21.05 -5.35
C GLY A 155 -3.47 20.99 -3.83
N PRO A 156 -2.66 21.90 -3.27
CA PRO A 156 -2.37 21.95 -1.84
C PRO A 156 -3.64 22.35 -1.04
N GLY A 157 -4.26 21.39 -0.35
CA GLY A 157 -5.39 21.65 0.55
C GLY A 157 -6.51 20.59 0.54
N ALA A 158 -6.45 19.61 -0.36
CA ALA A 158 -7.39 18.48 -0.33
C ALA A 158 -7.18 17.61 0.92
N ASP A 159 -8.18 17.56 1.79
CA ASP A 159 -8.21 16.68 2.96
C ASP A 159 -8.53 15.25 2.49
N ILE A 160 -7.49 14.53 2.10
CA ILE A 160 -7.60 13.16 1.61
C ILE A 160 -7.53 12.22 2.83
N PRO A 161 -8.58 11.43 3.13
CA PRO A 161 -8.59 10.55 4.29
C PRO A 161 -7.48 9.49 4.27
N ASP A 162 -6.77 9.37 5.39
CA ASP A 162 -5.68 8.41 5.64
C ASP A 162 -6.17 6.95 5.80
N GLU A 163 -7.47 6.66 5.73
CA GLU A 163 -8.05 5.31 5.90
C GLU A 163 -8.77 4.84 4.62
N PRO A 164 -8.67 3.55 4.21
CA PRO A 164 -9.46 3.04 3.10
C PRO A 164 -10.95 3.27 3.40
N LEU A 165 -11.68 3.74 2.38
CA LEU A 165 -13.14 3.71 2.46
C LEU A 165 -13.57 2.27 2.69
N PRO A 166 -14.51 2.01 3.62
CA PRO A 166 -15.03 0.68 3.84
C PRO A 166 -15.45 0.04 2.53
N ALA A 167 -15.12 -1.24 2.32
CA ALA A 167 -15.68 -1.98 1.21
C ALA A 167 -17.20 -2.00 1.37
N TYR A 168 -17.93 -1.67 0.31
CA TYR A 168 -19.39 -1.71 0.32
C TYR A 168 -19.84 -3.16 0.55
N GLU A 169 -20.31 -3.46 1.77
CA GLU A 169 -21.03 -4.70 2.04
C GLU A 169 -22.44 -4.54 1.47
N ALA A 170 -22.74 -5.25 0.38
CA ALA A 170 -24.09 -5.35 -0.13
C ALA A 170 -24.95 -6.06 0.93
N GLN A 171 -25.74 -5.27 1.66
CA GLN A 171 -26.63 -5.76 2.70
C GLN A 171 -27.83 -6.45 2.04
N GLY A 172 -27.70 -7.74 1.72
CA GLY A 172 -28.79 -8.50 1.09
C GLY A 172 -28.42 -9.79 0.37
N ALA A 173 -27.66 -10.69 0.99
CA ALA A 173 -27.65 -12.10 0.60
C ALA A 173 -28.12 -12.93 1.80
N GLY A 174 -29.43 -13.08 1.92
CA GLY A 174 -30.05 -13.87 2.98
C GLY A 174 -29.67 -15.35 2.86
N GLN A 175 -28.83 -15.82 3.78
CA GLN A 175 -28.71 -17.24 4.09
C GLN A 175 -29.71 -17.62 5.17
N ALA A 176 -30.56 -18.59 4.84
CA ALA A 176 -31.39 -19.30 5.78
C ALA A 176 -30.53 -20.16 6.72
N ALA A 177 -30.73 -20.03 8.04
CA ALA A 177 -30.64 -21.11 9.02
C ALA A 177 -31.02 -20.63 10.45
N SER A 178 -32.13 -21.18 10.95
CA SER A 178 -32.38 -21.63 12.33
C SER A 178 -32.17 -20.68 13.53
N SER A 179 -33.31 -20.13 13.97
CA SER A 179 -33.87 -20.13 15.33
C SER A 179 -32.96 -20.36 16.55
N ALA A 180 -32.76 -19.31 17.34
CA ALA A 180 -32.61 -19.37 18.78
C ALA A 180 -33.31 -18.16 19.43
N THR A 181 -34.07 -18.44 20.48
CA THR A 181 -35.09 -17.60 21.12
C THR A 181 -34.57 -16.73 22.28
N LEU A 182 -35.40 -15.74 22.66
CA LEU A 182 -35.48 -15.00 23.95
C LEU A 182 -34.63 -13.71 24.05
N ASP A 183 -35.05 -12.55 24.58
CA ASP A 183 -36.33 -11.99 25.09
C ASP A 183 -36.01 -10.53 25.57
N VAL A 184 -36.72 -9.47 25.14
CA VAL A 184 -36.77 -8.14 25.84
C VAL A 184 -38.06 -7.37 25.42
N PRO A 185 -38.76 -6.65 26.33
CA PRO A 185 -40.15 -6.25 26.17
C PRO A 185 -40.43 -5.05 25.27
N ARG A 186 -41.64 -5.10 24.70
CA ARG A 186 -42.30 -4.11 23.86
C ARG A 186 -42.83 -2.95 24.71
N ASN A 187 -42.24 -1.76 24.59
CA ASN A 187 -42.91 -0.51 24.99
C ASN A 187 -43.50 0.16 23.75
N ASN A 188 -44.80 0.40 23.78
CA ASN A 188 -45.60 0.87 22.67
C ASN A 188 -45.81 2.40 22.79
N ARG A 189 -45.81 3.08 21.63
CA ARG A 189 -46.21 4.48 21.34
C ARG A 189 -45.06 5.50 21.44
N SER A 190 -44.73 6.29 20.42
CA SER A 190 -45.58 6.89 19.38
C SER A 190 -44.86 7.06 18.03
N ASP A 191 -45.69 7.11 16.98
CA ASP A 191 -45.39 7.37 15.58
C ASP A 191 -44.36 8.47 15.29
N SER A 192 -43.39 8.14 14.44
CA SER A 192 -42.73 9.05 13.47
C SER A 192 -41.95 8.20 12.45
N SER A 193 -42.68 7.43 11.63
CA SER A 193 -42.15 6.54 10.59
C SER A 193 -41.89 7.24 9.23
N ALA A 194 -41.33 8.45 9.24
CA ALA A 194 -41.21 9.26 8.01
C ALA A 194 -39.79 9.78 7.70
N SER A 195 -38.73 8.97 7.88
CA SER A 195 -37.41 9.37 7.37
C SER A 195 -36.46 8.23 6.98
N ARG A 196 -36.99 7.02 6.73
CA ARG A 196 -36.18 5.89 6.22
C ARG A 196 -36.83 5.18 5.04
N ARG A 197 -37.46 5.94 4.15
CA ARG A 197 -37.82 5.42 2.83
C ARG A 197 -36.76 5.96 1.88
N ALA A 198 -35.86 5.08 1.42
CA ALA A 198 -35.11 5.35 0.21
C ALA A 198 -36.13 5.76 -0.86
N PRO A 199 -35.88 6.80 -1.68
CA PRO A 199 -36.78 7.11 -2.77
C PRO A 199 -36.91 5.86 -3.66
N ASP A 200 -38.09 5.25 -3.68
CA ASP A 200 -38.43 4.17 -4.63
C ASP A 200 -38.56 4.73 -6.07
N GLU A 201 -38.42 6.05 -6.23
CA GLU A 201 -38.51 6.74 -7.49
C GLU A 201 -37.10 7.09 -7.99
N PRO A 202 -36.76 6.74 -9.25
CA PRO A 202 -35.49 7.10 -9.82
C PRO A 202 -35.32 8.64 -9.83
N PRO A 203 -34.08 9.15 -9.88
CA PRO A 203 -33.83 10.59 -9.90
C PRO A 203 -34.67 11.28 -10.98
N PRO A 204 -35.20 12.50 -10.73
CA PRO A 204 -35.96 13.23 -11.73
C PRO A 204 -35.20 13.31 -13.06
N GLY A 205 -35.80 12.83 -14.15
CA GLY A 205 -35.18 12.80 -15.48
C GLY A 205 -34.40 11.52 -15.84
N TYR A 206 -34.40 10.49 -14.99
CA TYR A 206 -33.73 9.22 -15.27
C TYR A 206 -34.29 8.50 -16.51
N ASP A 207 -35.61 8.49 -16.66
CA ASP A 207 -36.27 7.87 -17.82
C ASP A 207 -35.95 8.61 -19.12
N GLU A 208 -35.83 9.94 -19.06
CA GLU A 208 -35.44 10.76 -20.21
C GLU A 208 -33.97 10.52 -20.60
N ALA A 209 -33.07 10.42 -19.61
CA ALA A 209 -31.67 10.08 -19.85
C ALA A 209 -31.51 8.67 -20.46
N GLN A 210 -32.29 7.69 -20.00
CA GLN A 210 -32.31 6.36 -20.62
C GLN A 210 -32.87 6.39 -22.05
N ALA A 211 -33.95 7.12 -22.28
CA ALA A 211 -34.53 7.25 -23.62
C ALA A 211 -33.55 7.89 -24.60
N GLN A 212 -32.81 8.92 -24.17
CA GLN A 212 -31.76 9.53 -24.99
C GLN A 212 -30.62 8.56 -25.32
N GLN A 213 -30.17 7.75 -24.35
CA GLN A 213 -29.14 6.72 -24.60
C GLN A 213 -29.60 5.64 -25.57
N ILE A 214 -30.86 5.21 -25.47
CA ILE A 214 -31.45 4.22 -26.39
C ILE A 214 -31.60 4.82 -27.78
N SER A 215 -32.05 6.07 -27.89
CA SER A 215 -32.19 6.78 -29.16
C SER A 215 -30.85 6.94 -29.88
N MET A 216 -29.79 7.33 -29.16
CA MET A 216 -28.44 7.47 -29.74
C MET A 216 -27.91 6.14 -30.29
N ARG A 217 -28.08 5.03 -29.56
CA ARG A 217 -27.67 3.71 -30.04
C ARG A 217 -28.45 3.25 -31.28
N LEU A 218 -29.73 3.60 -31.35
CA LEU A 218 -30.55 3.25 -32.51
C LEU A 218 -30.17 4.09 -33.74
N GLU A 219 -29.95 5.39 -33.58
CA GLU A 219 -29.49 6.27 -34.66
C GLU A 219 -28.10 5.86 -35.19
N ASP A 220 -27.17 5.49 -34.30
CA ASP A 220 -25.87 4.97 -34.70
C ASP A 220 -26.02 3.68 -35.52
N HIS A 221 -26.91 2.76 -35.11
CA HIS A 221 -27.14 1.52 -35.84
C HIS A 221 -27.78 1.76 -37.21
N ILE A 222 -28.73 2.69 -37.32
CA ILE A 222 -29.36 3.06 -38.60
C ILE A 222 -28.35 3.70 -39.54
N ARG A 223 -27.45 4.57 -39.03
CA ARG A 223 -26.37 5.15 -39.84
C ARG A 223 -25.41 4.09 -40.37
N ASP A 224 -25.08 3.11 -39.54
CA ASP A 224 -24.21 1.98 -39.91
C ASP A 224 -24.86 1.03 -40.94
N GLU A 225 -26.20 0.94 -41.00
CA GLU A 225 -26.93 0.21 -42.02
C GLU A 225 -27.03 1.01 -43.34
N VAL A 226 -27.23 2.34 -43.26
CA VAL A 226 -27.29 3.21 -44.45
C VAL A 226 -25.93 3.27 -45.17
N ASP A 227 -24.82 3.30 -44.44
CA ASP A 227 -23.46 3.29 -45.04
C ASP A 227 -23.10 1.95 -45.71
N ARG A 228 -23.79 0.85 -45.34
CA ARG A 228 -23.65 -0.47 -45.98
C ARG A 228 -24.59 -0.68 -47.18
N GLY A 229 -25.45 0.29 -47.49
CA GLY A 229 -26.53 0.18 -48.46
C GLY A 229 -26.32 0.83 -49.83
N GLU A 230 -25.19 1.50 -50.12
CA GLU A 230 -24.93 2.05 -51.46
C GLU A 230 -24.09 1.10 -52.33
N PRO A 231 -24.71 0.32 -53.25
CA PRO A 231 -23.97 -0.22 -54.38
C PRO A 231 -23.63 0.95 -55.32
N ARG A 232 -22.34 1.15 -55.55
CA ARG A 232 -21.86 1.93 -56.69
C ARG A 232 -22.23 1.18 -57.97
N GLU A 233 -23.22 1.68 -58.69
CA GLU A 233 -23.33 1.55 -60.16
C GLU A 233 -23.67 2.91 -60.77
#